data_AF-A0A0C9Z3T7-F1
#
_entry.id   AF-A0A0C9Z3T7-F1
#
_cell.length_a   1.000
_cell.length_b   1.000
_cell.length_c   1.000
_cell.angle_alpha   90.00
_cell.angle_beta   90.00
_cell.angle_gamma   90.00
#
_symmetry.space_group_name_H-M   'P 1'
#
loop_
_entity.id
_entity.type
_entity.pdbx_description
1 polymer ?
#
loop_
_entity_poly.entity_id
_entity_poly.type
_entity_poly.pdbx_seq_one_letter_code
_entity_poly.pdbx_strand_id
1 'polypeptide(L)'
;LVCSDNTGVVAVMNKGRSRSPQTNAVLKHVYQLQAVNSFRLHTVYMPTRANISDALSHGDIMAFLDSFPGAANPISISLPLHLSGNIIQLL
;
A
#
# COMPACT_ATOMS: atom_id res chain seq x y z
N LEU A 1 -4.57 -7.91 1.19
CA LEU A 1 -3.28 -8.41 0.65
C LEU A 1 -2.41 -7.18 0.38
N VAL A 2 -1.15 -7.18 0.80
CA VAL A 2 -0.20 -6.09 0.54
C VAL A 2 0.96 -6.68 -0.26
N CYS A 3 1.24 -6.13 -1.43
CA CYS A 3 2.40 -6.52 -2.23
C CYS A 3 3.56 -5.56 -1.95
N SER A 4 4.76 -6.07 -1.78
CA SER A 4 5.96 -5.26 -1.59
C SER A 4 7.17 -5.93 -2.24
N ASP A 5 8.04 -5.14 -2.83
CA ASP A 5 9.34 -5.55 -3.33
C ASP A 5 10.45 -5.51 -2.26
N ASN A 6 10.11 -5.07 -1.04
CA ASN A 6 11.01 -5.11 0.10
C ASN A 6 10.83 -6.43 0.87
N THR A 7 11.72 -7.39 0.59
CA THR A 7 11.74 -8.70 1.26
C THR A 7 11.85 -8.61 2.78
N GLY A 8 12.56 -7.61 3.30
CA GLY A 8 12.70 -7.35 4.73
C GLY A 8 11.36 -6.98 5.38
N VAL A 9 10.62 -6.06 4.75
CA VAL A 9 9.27 -5.67 5.18
C VAL A 9 8.31 -6.85 5.12
N VAL A 10 8.30 -7.60 4.02
CA VAL A 10 7.47 -8.82 3.87
C VAL A 10 7.76 -9.80 5.01
N ALA A 11 9.03 -10.08 5.29
CA ALA A 11 9.44 -11.00 6.34
C ALA A 11 9.02 -10.52 7.74
N VAL A 12 9.23 -9.24 8.05
CA VAL A 12 8.94 -8.66 9.36
C VAL A 12 7.43 -8.57 9.61
N MET A 13 6.64 -8.18 8.61
CA MET A 13 5.18 -8.12 8.68
C MET A 13 4.56 -9.51 8.89
N ASN A 14 5.07 -10.53 8.20
CA ASN A 14 4.55 -11.89 8.32
C ASN A 14 5.01 -12.59 9.62
N LYS A 15 6.24 -12.31 10.09
CA LYS A 15 6.76 -12.84 11.37
C LYS A 15 6.24 -12.10 12.59
N GLY A 16 5.77 -10.86 12.42
CA GLY A 16 5.29 -9.98 13.49
C GLY A 16 6.37 -9.44 14.42
N ARG A 17 7.65 -9.53 14.04
CA ARG A 17 8.78 -9.03 14.85
C ARG A 17 10.01 -8.70 14.01
N SER A 18 10.79 -7.75 14.52
CA SER A 18 12.10 -7.32 14.01
C SER A 18 13.15 -7.32 15.13
N ARG A 19 14.43 -7.27 14.77
CA ARG A 19 15.53 -7.04 15.74
C ARG A 19 15.64 -5.55 16.12
N SER A 20 15.10 -4.64 15.32
CA SER A 20 15.08 -3.20 15.64
C SER A 20 13.93 -2.86 16.58
N PRO A 21 14.20 -2.21 17.73
CA PRO A 21 13.16 -1.69 18.61
C PRO A 21 12.24 -0.68 17.90
N GLN A 22 12.79 0.18 17.04
CA GLN A 22 12.00 1.15 16.28
C GLN A 22 11.01 0.45 15.33
N THR A 23 11.47 -0.57 14.60
CA THR A 23 10.58 -1.35 13.72
C THR A 23 9.49 -2.08 14.51
N ASN A 24 9.80 -2.59 15.70
CA ASN A 24 8.80 -3.25 16.56
C ASN A 24 7.73 -2.27 17.07
N ALA A 25 8.10 -1.01 17.36
CA ALA A 25 7.13 0.02 17.71
C ALA A 25 6.14 0.29 16.57
N VAL A 26 6.65 0.38 15.33
CA VAL A 26 5.81 0.53 14.13
C VAL A 26 4.92 -0.70 13.93
N LEU A 27 5.47 -1.92 14.03
CA LEU A 27 4.68 -3.15 13.92
C LEU A 27 3.55 -3.22 14.94
N LYS A 28 3.81 -2.84 16.20
CA LYS A 28 2.80 -2.80 17.24
C LYS A 28 1.66 -1.86 16.86
N HIS A 29 1.98 -0.68 16.36
CA HIS A 29 0.99 0.28 15.89
C HIS A 29 0.17 -0.29 14.73
N VAL A 30 0.82 -0.92 13.73
CA VAL A 30 0.14 -1.55 12.59
C VAL A 30 -0.77 -2.70 13.03
N TYR A 31 -0.39 -3.51 14.02
CA TYR A 31 -1.26 -4.55 14.57
C TYR A 31 -2.42 -3.98 15.38
N GLN A 32 -2.22 -2.88 16.12
CA GLN A 32 -3.32 -2.19 16.80
C GLN A 32 -4.34 -1.67 15.78
N LEU A 33 -3.90 -1.06 14.68
CA LEU A 33 -4.79 -0.61 13.62
C LEU A 33 -5.58 -1.76 12.98
N GLN A 34 -4.93 -2.89 12.71
CA GLN A 34 -5.60 -4.11 12.23
C GLN A 34 -6.69 -4.58 13.19
N ALA A 35 -6.40 -4.61 14.50
CA ALA A 35 -7.36 -5.02 15.52
C ALA A 35 -8.55 -4.05 15.63
N VAL A 36 -8.29 -2.74 15.66
CA VAL A 36 -9.33 -1.71 15.73
C VAL A 36 -10.26 -1.76 14.52
N ASN A 37 -9.71 -1.98 13.34
CA ASN A 37 -10.47 -1.99 12.09
C ASN A 37 -10.92 -3.38 11.65
N SER A 38 -10.72 -4.41 12.50
CA SER A 38 -11.15 -5.79 12.25
C SER A 38 -10.71 -6.37 10.90
N PHE A 39 -9.48 -6.08 10.46
CA PHE A 39 -8.89 -6.68 9.27
C PHE A 39 -7.50 -7.24 9.55
N ARG A 40 -7.04 -8.14 8.69
CA ARG A 40 -5.68 -8.70 8.75
C ARG A 40 -4.93 -8.42 7.46
N LEU A 41 -3.71 -7.92 7.61
CA LEU A 41 -2.78 -7.80 6.50
C LEU A 41 -2.06 -9.12 6.28
N HIS A 42 -1.93 -9.48 5.01
CA HIS A 42 -1.04 -10.53 4.54
C HIS A 42 -0.11 -9.88 3.53
N THR A 43 1.20 -9.97 3.76
CA THR A 43 2.19 -9.32 2.89
C THR A 43 2.86 -10.36 1.99
N VAL A 44 2.92 -10.09 0.70
CA VAL A 44 3.55 -10.97 -0.31
C VAL A 44 4.67 -10.22 -1.01
N TYR A 45 5.77 -10.92 -1.23
CA TYR A 45 6.86 -10.38 -2.02
C TYR A 45 6.48 -10.34 -3.50
N MET A 46 6.76 -9.23 -4.17
CA MET A 46 6.63 -9.09 -5.61
C MET A 46 7.86 -8.37 -6.16
N PRO A 47 8.49 -8.82 -7.26
CA PRO A 47 9.63 -8.12 -7.84
C PRO A 47 9.29 -6.67 -8.23
N THR A 48 10.23 -5.73 -8.05
CA THR A 48 10.05 -4.30 -8.36
C THR A 48 9.49 -4.05 -9.77
N ARG A 49 9.96 -4.78 -10.79
CA ARG A 49 9.45 -4.69 -12.17
C ARG A 49 7.95 -5.03 -12.33
N ALA A 50 7.38 -5.75 -11.37
CA ALA A 50 5.96 -6.09 -11.31
C ALA A 50 5.20 -5.23 -10.29
N ASN A 51 5.91 -4.36 -9.56
CA ASN A 51 5.35 -3.46 -8.58
C ASN A 51 4.91 -2.15 -9.21
N ILE A 52 3.59 -2.06 -9.43
CA ILE A 52 2.96 -0.89 -10.05
C ILE A 52 3.22 0.40 -9.26
N SER A 53 3.44 0.30 -7.94
CA SER A 53 3.69 1.46 -7.09
C SER A 53 5.15 1.92 -7.13
N ASP A 54 6.06 1.19 -7.77
CA ASP A 54 7.47 1.56 -7.85
C ASP A 54 7.66 2.91 -8.57
N ALA A 55 7.10 3.04 -9.77
CA ALA A 55 7.14 4.29 -10.54
C ALA A 55 6.54 5.47 -9.74
N LEU A 56 5.38 5.25 -9.10
CA LEU A 56 4.73 6.26 -8.25
C LEU A 56 5.58 6.64 -7.04
N SER A 57 6.31 5.69 -6.44
CA SER A 57 7.17 5.96 -5.28
C SER A 57 8.37 6.86 -5.61
N HIS A 58 8.77 6.90 -6.89
CA HIS A 58 9.80 7.78 -7.42
C HIS A 58 9.24 9.10 -7.99
N GLY A 59 7.92 9.28 -7.97
CA GLY A 59 7.24 10.43 -8.59
C GLY A 59 7.14 10.35 -10.12
N ASP A 60 7.42 9.20 -10.72
CA ASP A 60 7.32 8.99 -12.17
C ASP A 60 5.90 8.59 -12.56
N ILE A 61 5.04 9.61 -12.61
CA ILE A 61 3.62 9.47 -12.97
C ILE A 61 3.48 9.00 -14.43
N MET A 62 4.36 9.44 -15.32
CA MET A 62 4.28 9.10 -16.74
C MET A 62 4.59 7.62 -16.97
N ALA A 63 5.67 7.09 -16.38
CA ALA A 63 5.98 5.67 -16.48
C ALA A 63 4.88 4.78 -15.88
N PHE A 64 4.20 5.26 -14.82
CA PHE A 64 3.03 4.58 -14.26
C PHE A 64 1.86 4.54 -15.26
N LEU A 65 1.48 5.69 -15.83
CA LEU A 65 0.36 5.78 -16.78
C LEU A 65 0.62 4.99 -18.06
N ASP A 66 1.86 4.98 -18.56
CA ASP A 66 2.28 4.19 -19.72
C ASP A 66 2.14 2.68 -19.46
N SER A 67 2.48 2.24 -18.25
CA SER A 67 2.36 0.83 -17.84
C SER A 67 0.91 0.42 -17.55
N PHE A 68 0.04 1.37 -17.22
CA PHE A 68 -1.36 1.16 -16.84
C PHE A 68 -2.29 2.18 -17.51
N PRO A 69 -2.50 2.10 -18.83
CA PRO A 69 -3.29 3.09 -19.57
C PRO A 69 -4.76 3.16 -19.10
N GLY A 70 -5.28 2.09 -18.50
CA GLY A 70 -6.61 2.10 -17.87
C GLY A 70 -6.72 3.02 -16.64
N ALA A 71 -5.61 3.34 -15.97
CA ALA A 71 -5.57 4.26 -14.84
C ALA A 71 -5.77 5.73 -15.23
N ALA A 72 -5.55 6.06 -16.52
CA ALA A 72 -5.82 7.41 -17.04
C ALA A 72 -7.32 7.72 -17.17
N ASN A 73 -8.18 6.70 -17.16
CA ASN A 73 -9.62 6.86 -17.29
C ASN A 73 -10.26 7.00 -15.91
N PRO A 74 -10.82 8.17 -15.54
CA PRO A 74 -11.49 8.34 -14.26
C PRO A 74 -12.74 7.48 -14.22
N ILE A 75 -12.85 6.60 -13.22
CA ILE A 75 -14.08 5.84 -13.01
C ILE A 75 -15.03 6.72 -12.23
N SER A 76 -16.10 7.20 -12.87
CA SER A 76 -17.22 7.85 -12.20
C SER A 76 -18.06 6.78 -11.49
N ILE A 77 -17.60 6.35 -10.32
CA ILE A 77 -18.44 5.57 -9.41
C ILE A 77 -19.13 6.60 -8.52
N SER A 78 -20.46 6.56 -8.42
CA SER A 78 -21.17 7.33 -7.39
C SER A 78 -20.68 6.86 -6.03
N LEU A 79 -19.77 7.63 -5.43
CA LEU A 79 -19.24 7.31 -4.11
C LEU A 79 -20.38 7.37 -3.10
N PRO A 80 -20.51 6.37 -2.21
CA PRO A 80 -21.43 6.44 -1.09
C PRO A 80 -21.24 7.76 -0.32
N LEU A 81 -22.33 8.38 0.11
CA LEU A 81 -22.35 9.74 0.69
C LEU A 81 -21.38 9.93 1.88
N HIS A 82 -21.04 8.84 2.57
CA HIS A 82 -20.12 8.83 3.71
C HIS A 82 -18.62 8.81 3.34
N LEU A 83 -18.28 8.67 2.05
CA LEU A 83 -16.90 8.63 1.53
C LEU A 83 -16.53 9.86 0.69
N SER A 84 -17.50 10.70 0.33
CA SER A 84 -17.31 11.85 -0.57
C SER A 84 -16.38 12.93 -0.01
N GLY A 85 -16.27 13.06 1.31
CA GLY A 85 -15.42 14.05 1.98
C GLY A 85 -13.94 13.67 2.12
N ASN A 86 -13.55 12.43 1.77
CA ASN A 86 -12.21 11.89 2.05
C ASN A 86 -11.35 11.70 0.79
N ILE A 87 -11.74 12.29 -0.34
CA ILE A 87 -10.97 12.15 -1.59
C ILE A 87 -9.77 13.10 -1.54
N ILE A 88 -8.57 12.52 -1.59
CA ILE A 88 -7.34 13.27 -1.88
C ILE A 88 -7.23 13.34 -3.40
N GLN A 89 -7.35 14.54 -3.97
CA GLN A 89 -7.01 14.75 -5.38
C GLN A 89 -5.49 14.62 -5.54
N LEU A 90 -5.08 13.65 -6.35
CA LEU A 90 -3.71 13.58 -6.87
C LEU A 90 -3.68 14.51 -8.08
N LEU A 91 -3.21 15.75 -7.87
CA LEU A 91 -2.85 16.71 -8.91
C LEU A 91 -1.39 16.53 -9.29
#